data_AF-A0A5E4KMI4-F1
#
_entry.id   AF-A0A5E4KMI4-F1
#
_cell.length_a   1.000
_cell.length_b   1.000
_cell.length_c   1.000
_cell.angle_alpha   90.00
_cell.angle_beta   90.00
_cell.angle_gamma   90.00
#
_symmetry.space_group_name_H-M   'P 1'
#
loop_
_entity.id
_entity.type
_entity.pdbx_description
1 polymer ?
#
loop_
_entity_poly.entity_id
_entity_poly.type
_entity_poly.pdbx_seq_one_letter_code
_entity_poly.pdbx_strand_id
1 'polypeptide(L)'
;MGTFQEENRNPIEENLSLLKHTVKVAGADLGIAHDGDADRMMAVDNNGRFVSGDRMLTFFAIREGKSAIVVPVDTSRVIDDILSGIRISRTKVGDVYVAQELKKIDGDFGGEPSGAWIFPKISLCPDGIFAAPTLSNL
;
A
#
# COMPACT_ATOMS: atom_id res chain seq x y z
N MET A 1 19.87 13.54 13.43
CA MET A 1 19.23 13.32 12.12
C MET A 1 19.97 12.15 11.47
N GLY A 2 19.30 11.03 11.20
CA GLY A 2 19.97 9.79 10.79
C GLY A 2 20.66 9.93 9.43
N THR A 3 21.91 9.47 9.33
CA THR A 3 22.72 9.50 8.09
C THR A 3 22.37 8.30 7.20
N PHE A 4 21.14 8.25 6.71
CA PHE A 4 20.75 7.33 5.63
C PHE A 4 20.96 8.02 4.29
N GLN A 5 21.61 7.34 3.33
CA GLN A 5 21.65 7.78 1.93
C GLN A 5 20.20 7.93 1.45
N GLU A 6 19.82 9.11 0.93
CA GLU A 6 18.41 9.44 0.60
C GLU A 6 17.77 8.45 -0.37
N GLU A 7 18.57 7.96 -1.32
CA GLU A 7 18.19 6.98 -2.34
C GLU A 7 17.72 5.63 -1.78
N ASN A 8 18.03 5.29 -0.53
CA ASN A 8 17.65 4.03 0.13
C ASN A 8 16.40 4.11 1.03
N ARG A 9 15.68 5.24 1.06
CA ARG A 9 14.54 5.39 1.99
C ARG A 9 13.23 4.85 1.43
N ASN A 10 13.05 4.79 0.11
CA ASN A 10 11.78 4.34 -0.45
C ASN A 10 11.70 2.81 -0.48
N PRO A 11 10.55 2.20 -0.13
CA PRO A 11 10.37 0.75 -0.11
C PRO A 11 10.09 0.19 -1.52
N ILE A 12 10.92 0.55 -2.50
CA ILE A 12 10.89 0.03 -3.88
C ILE A 12 11.76 -1.21 -4.02
N GLU A 13 11.49 -2.06 -5.01
CA GLU A 13 12.13 -3.38 -5.13
C GLU A 13 13.67 -3.33 -5.11
N GLU A 14 14.26 -2.33 -5.77
CA GLU A 14 15.70 -2.12 -5.88
C GLU A 14 16.37 -1.95 -4.50
N ASN A 15 15.68 -1.30 -3.57
CA ASN A 15 16.18 -1.00 -2.22
C ASN A 15 16.01 -2.16 -1.23
N LEU A 16 15.22 -3.18 -1.58
CA LEU A 16 14.81 -4.24 -0.65
C LEU A 16 15.64 -5.52 -0.74
N SER A 17 16.83 -5.46 -1.36
CA SER A 17 17.71 -6.63 -1.49
C SER A 17 18.03 -7.31 -0.14
N LEU A 18 18.30 -6.52 0.90
CA LEU A 18 18.57 -7.05 2.25
C LEU A 18 17.34 -7.70 2.88
N LEU A 19 16.16 -7.06 2.78
CA LEU A 19 14.91 -7.61 3.30
C LEU A 19 14.55 -8.92 2.59
N LYS A 20 14.62 -8.94 1.25
CA LYS A 20 14.37 -10.13 0.42
C LYS A 20 15.27 -11.30 0.81
N HIS A 21 16.55 -11.04 1.02
CA HIS A 21 17.48 -12.07 1.50
C HIS A 21 17.15 -12.53 2.93
N THR A 22 16.85 -11.60 3.82
CA THR A 22 16.58 -11.87 5.24
C THR A 22 15.35 -12.75 5.42
N VAL A 23 14.26 -12.46 4.70
CA VAL A 23 13.02 -13.28 4.73
C VAL A 23 13.33 -14.73 4.37
N LYS A 24 14.10 -14.96 3.30
CA LYS A 24 14.47 -16.31 2.87
C LYS A 24 15.35 -17.05 3.89
N VAL A 25 16.36 -16.37 4.44
CA VAL A 25 17.31 -17.00 5.38
C VAL A 25 16.65 -17.28 6.73
N ALA A 26 15.77 -16.37 7.18
CA ALA A 26 15.04 -16.54 8.42
C ALA A 26 13.88 -17.55 8.30
N GLY A 27 13.47 -17.91 7.08
CA GLY A 27 12.25 -18.69 6.84
C GLY A 27 10.99 -17.95 7.30
N ALA A 28 10.99 -16.62 7.20
CA ALA A 28 9.88 -15.79 7.63
C ALA A 28 8.72 -15.86 6.62
N ASP A 29 7.48 -15.76 7.12
CA ASP A 29 6.28 -15.78 6.29
C ASP A 29 6.08 -14.48 5.48
N LEU A 30 6.60 -13.36 5.99
CA LEU A 30 6.40 -12.03 5.44
C LEU A 30 7.54 -11.08 5.84
N GLY A 31 7.95 -10.22 4.91
CA GLY A 31 8.79 -9.05 5.18
C GLY A 31 8.02 -7.76 4.94
N ILE A 32 8.19 -6.78 5.81
CA ILE A 32 7.57 -5.44 5.71
C ILE A 32 8.67 -4.39 5.58
N ALA A 33 8.48 -3.44 4.67
CA ALA A 33 9.34 -2.28 4.49
C ALA A 33 8.52 -0.99 4.59
N HIS A 34 9.08 0.00 5.28
CA HIS A 34 8.56 1.37 5.37
C HIS A 34 9.52 2.35 4.74
N ASP A 35 9.01 3.55 4.40
CA ASP A 35 9.87 4.67 4.13
C ASP A 35 10.29 5.45 5.40
N GLY A 36 10.93 6.61 5.21
CA GLY A 36 11.66 7.30 6.26
C GLY A 36 10.80 7.79 7.44
N ASP A 37 9.56 8.20 7.17
CA ASP A 37 8.55 8.60 8.14
C ASP A 37 7.40 7.58 8.28
N ALA A 38 7.48 6.47 7.53
CA ALA A 38 6.62 5.30 7.61
C ALA A 38 5.15 5.53 7.21
N ASP A 39 4.88 6.56 6.41
CA ASP A 39 3.58 6.76 5.79
C ASP A 39 3.36 5.76 4.62
N ARG A 40 4.45 5.25 4.02
CA ARG A 40 4.42 4.19 3.00
C ARG A 40 4.79 2.84 3.56
N MET A 41 4.20 1.79 2.97
CA MET A 41 4.53 0.40 3.27
C MET A 41 4.48 -0.49 2.02
N MET A 42 5.49 -1.35 1.87
CA MET A 42 5.49 -2.45 0.90
C MET A 42 5.89 -3.76 1.55
N ALA A 43 5.61 -4.87 0.86
CA ALA A 43 5.84 -6.20 1.40
C ALA A 43 6.73 -7.08 0.50
N VAL A 44 7.34 -8.07 1.14
CA VAL A 44 8.08 -9.17 0.52
C VAL A 44 7.47 -10.48 0.99
N ASP A 45 7.14 -11.38 0.06
CA ASP A 45 6.56 -12.68 0.41
C ASP A 45 7.58 -13.66 1.02
N ASN A 46 7.10 -14.78 1.54
CA ASN A 46 7.93 -15.85 2.13
C ASN A 46 9.00 -16.45 1.20
N ASN A 47 8.92 -16.23 -0.11
CA ASN A 47 9.93 -16.66 -1.08
C ASN A 47 10.99 -15.57 -1.34
N GLY A 48 10.92 -14.44 -0.63
CA GLY A 48 11.80 -13.29 -0.82
C GLY A 48 11.46 -12.48 -2.08
N ARG A 49 10.22 -12.55 -2.59
CA ARG A 49 9.78 -11.81 -3.77
C ARG A 49 9.06 -10.53 -3.35
N PHE A 50 9.36 -9.42 -4.03
CA PHE A 50 8.67 -8.17 -3.82
C PHE A 50 7.20 -8.28 -4.26
N VAL A 51 6.28 -7.79 -3.44
CA VAL A 51 4.86 -7.69 -3.78
C VAL A 51 4.63 -6.30 -4.38
N SER A 52 4.26 -6.24 -5.66
CA SER A 52 4.09 -4.96 -6.35
C SER A 52 2.98 -4.10 -5.75
N GLY A 53 3.06 -2.79 -5.95
CA GLY A 53 2.09 -1.81 -5.44
C GLY A 53 0.65 -2.12 -5.85
N ASP A 54 0.42 -2.48 -7.12
CA ASP A 54 -0.92 -2.86 -7.58
C ASP A 54 -1.45 -4.13 -6.89
N ARG A 55 -0.58 -5.09 -6.55
CA ARG A 55 -0.99 -6.30 -5.81
C ARG A 55 -1.34 -5.97 -4.37
N MET A 56 -0.51 -5.14 -3.72
CA MET A 56 -0.78 -4.63 -2.38
C MET A 56 -2.10 -3.84 -2.33
N LEU A 57 -2.30 -2.94 -3.30
CA LEU A 57 -3.52 -2.16 -3.43
C LEU A 57 -4.74 -3.06 -3.61
N THR A 58 -4.66 -4.03 -4.52
CA THR A 58 -5.74 -5.00 -4.75
C THR A 58 -6.08 -5.75 -3.47
N PHE A 59 -5.06 -6.21 -2.72
CA PHE A 59 -5.26 -6.89 -1.45
C PHE A 59 -6.03 -6.03 -0.44
N PHE A 60 -5.57 -4.81 -0.17
CA PHE A 60 -6.23 -3.93 0.79
C PHE A 60 -7.62 -3.51 0.32
N ALA A 61 -7.80 -3.27 -0.98
CA ALA A 61 -9.08 -2.88 -1.54
C ALA A 61 -10.13 -4.01 -1.46
N ILE A 62 -9.75 -5.28 -1.64
CA ILE A 62 -10.65 -6.43 -1.39
C ILE A 62 -11.06 -6.47 0.08
N ARG A 63 -10.10 -6.24 0.98
CA ARG A 63 -10.33 -6.37 2.43
C ARG A 63 -11.18 -5.23 2.99
N GLU A 64 -10.87 -4.01 2.61
CA GLU A 64 -11.45 -2.79 3.21
C GLU A 64 -12.59 -2.21 2.36
N GLY A 65 -12.58 -2.41 1.05
CA GLY A 65 -13.59 -1.89 0.12
C GLY A 65 -14.94 -2.57 0.30
N LYS A 66 -15.97 -1.79 0.64
CA LYS A 66 -17.36 -2.29 0.79
C LYS A 66 -18.33 -1.63 -0.17
N SER A 67 -18.18 -0.33 -0.35
CA SER A 67 -19.09 0.53 -1.10
C SER A 67 -18.33 1.38 -2.11
N ALA A 68 -17.25 2.04 -1.67
CA ALA A 68 -16.44 2.87 -2.54
C ALA A 68 -14.96 2.86 -2.12
N ILE A 69 -14.09 2.85 -3.13
CA ILE A 69 -12.65 3.05 -2.95
C ILE A 69 -12.15 4.19 -3.82
N VAL A 70 -10.98 4.71 -3.50
CA VAL A 70 -10.32 5.78 -4.26
C VAL A 70 -8.91 5.37 -4.64
N VAL A 71 -8.58 5.46 -5.93
CA VAL A 71 -7.26 5.12 -6.46
C VAL A 71 -6.84 6.12 -7.54
N PRO A 72 -5.55 6.39 -7.77
CA PRO A 72 -5.16 7.26 -8.87
C PRO A 72 -5.34 6.59 -10.26
N VAL A 73 -5.32 7.42 -11.31
CA VAL A 73 -5.57 6.98 -12.71
C VAL A 73 -4.51 6.03 -13.28
N ASP A 74 -3.31 6.00 -12.70
CA ASP A 74 -2.18 5.14 -13.09
C ASP A 74 -2.23 3.74 -12.45
N THR A 75 -3.16 3.52 -11.52
CA THR A 75 -3.41 2.21 -10.93
C THR A 75 -3.90 1.20 -11.97
N SER A 76 -3.41 -0.04 -11.89
CA SER A 76 -3.84 -1.15 -12.74
C SER A 76 -5.36 -1.27 -12.85
N ARG A 77 -5.86 -1.53 -14.07
CA ARG A 77 -7.30 -1.73 -14.31
C ARG A 77 -7.83 -3.11 -13.91
N VAL A 78 -6.94 -4.03 -13.54
CA VAL A 78 -7.35 -5.36 -13.02
C VAL A 78 -8.24 -5.21 -11.78
N ILE A 79 -8.06 -4.13 -11.00
CA ILE A 79 -8.89 -3.85 -9.83
C ILE A 79 -10.36 -3.58 -10.17
N ASP A 80 -10.66 -3.06 -11.37
CA ASP A 80 -12.03 -2.80 -11.83
C ASP A 80 -12.79 -4.12 -12.02
N ASP A 81 -12.11 -5.17 -12.50
CA ASP A 81 -12.68 -6.50 -12.66
C ASP A 81 -12.84 -7.23 -11.31
N ILE A 82 -11.84 -7.11 -10.44
CA ILE A 82 -11.82 -7.79 -9.13
C ILE A 82 -12.89 -7.23 -8.19
N LEU A 83 -13.09 -5.91 -8.20
CA LEU A 83 -14.02 -5.23 -7.30
C LEU A 83 -15.35 -4.90 -8.00
N SER A 84 -15.80 -5.80 -8.87
CA SER A 84 -17.07 -5.62 -9.57
C SER A 84 -18.21 -5.39 -8.56
N GLY A 85 -18.85 -4.22 -8.63
CA GLY A 85 -19.93 -3.82 -7.71
C GLY A 85 -19.52 -2.84 -6.61
N ILE A 86 -18.22 -2.57 -6.44
CA ILE A 86 -17.72 -1.47 -5.60
C ILE A 86 -17.48 -0.25 -6.49
N ARG A 87 -17.84 0.94 -6.01
CA ARG A 87 -17.55 2.20 -6.72
C ARG A 87 -16.06 2.50 -6.65
N ILE A 88 -15.39 2.56 -7.79
CA ILE A 88 -13.98 3.00 -7.86
C ILE A 88 -13.95 4.46 -8.33
N SER A 89 -13.57 5.40 -7.46
CA SER A 89 -13.30 6.78 -7.85
C SER A 89 -11.84 6.94 -8.22
N ARG A 90 -11.57 7.60 -9.35
CA ARG A 90 -10.19 7.79 -9.85
C ARG A 90 -9.72 9.23 -9.75
N THR A 91 -8.52 9.42 -9.20
CA THR A 91 -7.92 10.75 -8.98
C THR A 91 -6.65 10.96 -9.82
N LYS A 92 -6.13 12.19 -9.82
CA LYS A 92 -4.73 12.41 -10.22
C LYS A 92 -3.79 11.65 -9.25
N VAL A 93 -2.59 11.33 -9.73
CA VAL A 93 -1.49 10.76 -8.93
C VAL A 93 -1.16 11.71 -7.78
N GLY A 94 -0.93 11.17 -6.59
CA GLY A 94 -0.77 11.88 -5.32
C GLY A 94 -1.82 11.48 -4.28
N ASP A 95 -1.34 10.93 -3.17
CA ASP A 95 -2.08 10.57 -1.96
C ASP A 95 -3.00 11.68 -1.42
N VAL A 96 -2.59 12.95 -1.51
CA VAL A 96 -3.43 14.10 -1.11
C VAL A 96 -4.73 14.15 -1.91
N TYR A 97 -4.71 13.84 -3.22
CA TYR A 97 -5.92 13.80 -4.03
C TYR A 97 -6.80 12.61 -3.65
N VAL A 98 -6.20 11.48 -3.32
CA VAL A 98 -6.91 10.29 -2.83
C VAL A 98 -7.63 10.62 -1.52
N ALA A 99 -6.93 11.19 -0.55
CA ALA A 99 -7.49 11.62 0.74
C ALA A 99 -8.65 12.62 0.59
N GLN A 100 -8.49 13.62 -0.28
CA GLN A 100 -9.54 14.62 -0.54
C GLN A 100 -10.79 13.99 -1.15
N GLU A 101 -10.63 13.03 -2.07
CA GLU A 101 -11.75 12.35 -2.71
C GLU A 101 -12.43 11.37 -1.75
N LEU A 102 -11.67 10.63 -0.94
CA LEU A 102 -12.20 9.77 0.12
C LEU A 102 -13.12 10.56 1.05
N LYS A 103 -12.68 11.74 1.47
CA LYS A 103 -13.48 12.64 2.31
C LYS A 103 -14.77 13.11 1.63
N LYS A 104 -14.76 13.34 0.32
CA LYS A 104 -15.94 13.82 -0.43
C LYS A 104 -16.99 12.74 -0.62
N ILE A 105 -16.56 11.51 -0.87
CA ILE A 105 -17.47 10.41 -1.22
C ILE A 105 -17.77 9.47 -0.04
N ASP A 106 -17.19 9.73 1.13
CA ASP A 106 -17.24 8.86 2.31
C ASP A 106 -16.78 7.43 1.98
N GLY A 107 -15.61 7.33 1.33
CA GLY A 107 -15.06 6.06 0.84
C GLY A 107 -14.48 5.18 1.94
N ASP A 108 -14.45 3.87 1.71
CA ASP A 108 -14.02 2.87 2.69
C ASP A 108 -12.49 2.70 2.76
N PHE A 109 -11.80 2.92 1.64
CA PHE A 109 -10.36 2.72 1.48
C PHE A 109 -9.84 3.53 0.30
N GLY A 110 -8.60 4.02 0.40
CA GLY A 110 -7.88 4.48 -0.77
C GLY A 110 -6.42 4.13 -0.71
N GLY A 111 -5.78 4.06 -1.87
CA GLY A 111 -4.37 3.74 -1.93
C GLY A 111 -3.72 4.11 -3.24
N GLU A 112 -2.41 4.23 -3.18
CA GLU A 112 -1.54 4.49 -4.33
C GLU A 112 -0.50 3.37 -4.42
N PRO A 113 -0.22 2.83 -5.63
CA PRO A 113 0.82 1.80 -5.83
C PRO A 113 2.23 2.17 -5.34
N SER A 114 2.46 3.45 -5.00
CA SER A 114 3.68 3.95 -4.37
C SER A 114 3.90 3.43 -2.93
N GLY A 115 2.90 2.79 -2.33
CA GLY A 115 2.93 2.28 -0.95
C GLY A 115 2.09 3.10 0.03
N ALA A 116 1.40 4.15 -0.43
CA ALA A 116 0.52 4.97 0.41
C ALA A 116 -0.86 4.30 0.57
N TRP A 117 -1.20 3.89 1.79
CA TRP A 117 -2.46 3.21 2.11
C TRP A 117 -3.27 4.02 3.11
N ILE A 118 -4.50 4.39 2.77
CA ILE A 118 -5.35 5.26 3.56
C ILE A 118 -6.57 4.47 4.06
N PHE A 119 -6.77 4.50 5.38
CA PHE A 119 -7.85 3.82 6.08
C PHE A 119 -8.76 4.86 6.76
N PRO A 120 -9.80 5.39 6.09
CA PRO A 120 -10.63 6.50 6.56
C PRO A 120 -11.26 6.33 7.96
N LYS A 121 -11.46 5.09 8.41
CA LYS A 121 -11.95 4.79 9.78
C LYS A 121 -10.94 5.13 10.86
N ILE A 122 -9.66 5.24 10.51
CA ILE A 122 -8.54 5.56 11.40
C ILE A 122 -8.10 7.00 11.15
N SER A 123 -7.72 7.31 9.92
CA SER A 123 -7.28 8.64 9.50
C SER A 123 -7.42 8.82 7.98
N LEU A 124 -7.42 10.08 7.52
CA LEU A 124 -7.38 10.41 6.09
C LEU A 124 -5.95 10.62 5.55
N CYS A 125 -4.93 10.24 6.31
CA CYS A 125 -3.53 10.25 5.90
C CYS A 125 -3.08 8.81 5.56
N PRO A 126 -2.07 8.63 4.69
CA PRO A 126 -1.41 7.36 4.52
C PRO A 126 -0.82 6.86 5.84
N ASP A 127 -0.99 5.57 6.12
CA ASP A 127 -0.53 4.96 7.37
C ASP A 127 0.07 3.57 7.09
N GLY A 128 1.36 3.56 6.78
CA GLY A 128 2.12 2.33 6.58
C GLY A 128 2.14 1.46 7.84
N ILE A 129 2.25 2.07 9.02
CA ILE A 129 2.29 1.38 10.31
C ILE A 129 1.00 0.60 10.56
N PHE A 130 -0.17 1.19 10.26
CA PHE A 130 -1.45 0.50 10.36
C PHE A 130 -1.65 -0.54 9.25
N ALA A 131 -1.11 -0.30 8.06
CA ALA A 131 -1.18 -1.25 6.95
C ALA A 131 -0.45 -2.58 7.26
N ALA A 132 0.66 -2.53 8.00
CA ALA A 132 1.49 -3.71 8.30
C ALA A 132 0.74 -4.85 9.04
N PRO A 133 0.11 -4.63 10.21
CA PRO A 133 -0.69 -5.67 10.87
C PRO A 133 -1.97 -6.02 10.10
N THR A 134 -2.48 -5.11 9.28
CA THR A 134 -3.65 -5.38 8.42
C THR A 134 -3.32 -6.43 7.35
N LEU A 135 -2.08 -6.45 6.86
CA LEU A 135 -1.57 -7.46 5.94
C LEU A 135 -1.29 -8.81 6.61
N SER A 136 -0.80 -8.82 7.86
CA SER A 136 -0.40 -10.07 8.55
C SER A 136 -1.53 -10.84 9.21
N ASN A 137 -2.72 -10.25 9.38
CA ASN A 137 -3.88 -10.90 10.01
C ASN A 137 -4.72 -11.72 9.01
N LEU A 138 -4.08 -12.68 8.34
CA LEU A 138 -4.75 -13.74 7.58
C LEU A 138 -4.61 -15.10 8.29
#